data_AF-A0A7S3WB83-F1
#
_entry.id   AF-A0A7S3WB83-F1
#
_cell.length_a   1.000
_cell.length_b   1.000
_cell.length_c   1.000
_cell.angle_alpha   90.00
_cell.angle_beta   90.00
_cell.angle_gamma   90.00
#
_symmetry.space_group_name_H-M   'P 1'
#
loop_
_entity.id
_entity.type
_entity.pdbx_description
1 polymer ?
#
loop_
_entity_poly.entity_id
_entity_poly.type
_entity_poly.pdbx_seq_one_letter_code
_entity_poly.pdbx_strand_id
1 'polypeptide(L)'
;QEVLATLSVPERIEKTLLLLKKELELSKLQSQISKQVEDKISANQRRYMLLEQLKQIKKELGLERDDKEALIAKFSDRITHLAVPAEAKKVIEEEMDKIQTLESSSSEFNVTRNYLDWLTSLPWGIYSEENLQLRRAARVLAAEHFGLEDVKERILEFIAVGALRGSTQGKIICFVGPPG
;
A
#
# COMPACT_ATOMS: atom_id res chain seq x y z
N GLN A 1 10.38 15.37 -63.00
CA GLN A 1 11.29 15.79 -64.08
C GLN A 1 11.01 15.11 -65.43
N GLU A 2 10.57 13.85 -65.49
CA GLU A 2 10.26 13.17 -66.77
C GLU A 2 9.06 13.73 -67.55
N VAL A 3 8.03 14.26 -66.87
CA VAL A 3 6.83 14.83 -67.49
C VAL A 3 7.13 16.10 -68.28
N LEU A 4 8.05 16.93 -67.76
CA LEU A 4 8.46 18.19 -68.37
C LEU A 4 9.37 17.98 -69.59
N ALA A 5 9.96 16.79 -69.73
CA ALA A 5 10.87 16.42 -70.81
C ALA A 5 10.16 15.80 -72.05
N THR A 6 8.92 15.31 -71.90
CA THR A 6 8.13 14.74 -73.03
C THR A 6 7.46 15.84 -73.84
N LEU A 7 7.86 16.03 -75.11
CA LEU A 7 7.29 17.03 -76.04
C LEU A 7 5.91 16.64 -76.60
N SER A 8 5.60 15.34 -76.66
CA SER A 8 4.31 14.83 -77.16
C SER A 8 3.19 15.09 -76.13
N VAL A 9 2.09 15.67 -76.60
CA VAL A 9 0.92 15.99 -75.75
C VAL A 9 0.24 14.75 -75.17
N PRO A 10 0.04 13.63 -75.92
CA PRO A 10 -0.65 12.45 -75.40
C PRO A 10 0.12 11.76 -74.26
N GLU A 11 1.43 11.54 -74.43
CA GLU A 11 2.24 10.83 -73.44
C GLU A 11 2.45 11.66 -72.17
N ARG A 12 2.44 12.99 -72.29
CA ARG A 12 2.48 13.90 -71.13
C ARG A 12 1.19 13.80 -70.30
N ILE A 13 0.04 13.65 -70.94
CA ILE A 13 -1.25 13.48 -70.24
C ILE A 13 -1.28 12.15 -69.48
N GLU A 14 -0.80 11.05 -70.06
CA GLU A 14 -0.75 9.76 -69.35
C GLU A 14 0.17 9.81 -68.12
N LYS A 15 1.38 10.37 -68.26
CA LYS A 15 2.33 10.47 -67.14
C LYS A 15 1.85 11.43 -66.05
N THR A 16 1.21 12.55 -66.41
CA THR A 16 0.60 13.45 -65.41
C THR A 16 -0.55 12.78 -64.68
N LEU A 17 -1.42 12.07 -65.37
CA LEU A 17 -2.55 11.35 -64.77
C LEU A 17 -2.08 10.29 -63.78
N LEU A 18 -0.96 9.60 -64.08
CA LEU A 18 -0.36 8.61 -63.19
C LEU A 18 0.23 9.25 -61.91
N LEU A 19 0.90 10.39 -62.03
CA LEU A 19 1.38 11.15 -60.87
C LEU A 19 0.24 11.71 -60.04
N LEU A 20 -0.80 12.24 -60.68
CA LEU A 20 -1.95 12.84 -60.01
C LEU A 20 -2.78 11.79 -59.26
N LYS A 21 -2.89 10.56 -59.81
CA LYS A 21 -3.46 9.42 -59.09
C LYS A 21 -2.63 9.04 -57.87
N LYS A 22 -1.29 9.03 -57.96
CA LYS A 22 -0.41 8.74 -56.81
C LYS A 22 -0.54 9.80 -55.71
N GLU A 23 -0.58 11.09 -56.07
CA GLU A 23 -0.81 12.16 -55.10
C GLU A 23 -2.21 12.10 -54.47
N LEU A 24 -3.23 11.76 -55.25
CA LEU A 24 -4.59 11.59 -54.74
C LEU A 24 -4.66 10.49 -53.67
N GLU A 25 -4.03 9.34 -53.92
CA GLU A 25 -3.99 8.24 -52.96
C GLU A 25 -3.19 8.60 -51.70
N LEU A 26 -2.06 9.31 -51.84
CA LEU A 26 -1.31 9.83 -50.70
C LEU A 26 -2.14 10.81 -49.85
N SER A 27 -2.86 11.74 -50.49
CA SER A 27 -3.71 12.72 -49.81
C SER A 27 -4.87 12.07 -49.05
N LYS A 28 -5.51 11.07 -49.64
CA LYS A 28 -6.56 10.27 -48.97
C LYS A 28 -6.01 9.56 -47.73
N LEU A 29 -4.84 8.96 -47.85
CA LEU A 29 -4.22 8.19 -46.77
C LEU A 29 -3.80 9.12 -45.61
N GLN A 30 -3.25 10.29 -45.92
CA GLN A 30 -2.93 11.32 -44.93
C GLN A 30 -4.18 11.87 -44.22
N SER A 31 -5.28 12.07 -44.94
CA SER A 31 -6.57 12.47 -44.36
C SER A 31 -7.15 11.39 -43.44
N GLN A 32 -7.06 10.12 -43.83
CA GLN A 32 -7.51 8.99 -43.00
C GLN A 32 -6.69 8.87 -41.70
N ILE A 33 -5.36 8.97 -41.77
CA ILE A 33 -4.50 8.94 -40.59
C ILE A 33 -4.83 10.10 -39.65
N SER A 34 -5.01 11.31 -40.19
CA SER A 34 -5.32 12.50 -39.39
C SER A 34 -6.64 12.32 -38.62
N LYS A 35 -7.69 11.80 -39.29
CA LYS A 35 -8.98 11.50 -38.64
C LYS A 35 -8.85 10.45 -37.54
N GLN A 36 -8.12 9.36 -37.78
CA GLN A 36 -7.93 8.31 -36.77
C GLN A 36 -7.18 8.80 -35.53
N VAL A 37 -6.20 9.69 -35.71
CA VAL A 37 -5.45 10.29 -34.61
C VAL A 37 -6.33 11.26 -33.83
N GLU A 38 -7.10 12.09 -34.52
CA GLU A 38 -8.02 13.06 -33.92
C GLU A 38 -9.14 12.36 -33.13
N ASP A 39 -9.70 11.27 -33.64
CA ASP A 39 -10.70 10.46 -32.94
C ASP A 39 -10.15 9.83 -31.66
N LYS A 40 -8.92 9.30 -31.69
CA LYS A 40 -8.24 8.74 -30.50
C LYS A 40 -7.92 9.81 -29.46
N ILE A 41 -7.39 10.97 -29.88
CA ILE A 41 -7.07 12.08 -28.99
C ILE A 41 -8.36 12.62 -28.36
N SER A 42 -9.42 12.79 -29.15
CA SER A 42 -10.71 13.30 -28.69
C SER A 42 -11.39 12.36 -27.68
N ALA A 43 -11.29 11.04 -27.86
CA ALA A 43 -11.80 10.07 -26.88
C ALA A 43 -11.05 10.16 -25.53
N ASN A 44 -9.72 10.27 -25.57
CA ASN A 44 -8.90 10.40 -24.38
C ASN A 44 -9.09 11.76 -23.67
N GLN A 45 -9.14 12.87 -24.40
CA GLN A 45 -9.45 14.18 -23.85
C GLN A 45 -10.85 14.23 -23.24
N ARG A 46 -11.86 13.65 -23.90
CA ARG A 46 -13.22 13.55 -23.33
C ARG A 46 -13.23 12.73 -22.05
N ARG A 47 -12.52 11.60 -22.02
CA ARG A 47 -12.41 10.77 -20.82
C ARG A 47 -11.70 11.51 -19.68
N TYR A 48 -10.65 12.28 -19.98
CA TYR A 48 -9.94 13.11 -19.02
C TYR A 48 -10.83 14.23 -18.46
N MET A 49 -11.51 14.99 -19.32
CA MET A 49 -12.46 16.03 -18.87
C MET A 49 -13.60 15.45 -18.03
N LEU A 50 -14.17 14.30 -18.42
CA LEU A 50 -15.23 13.66 -17.64
C LEU A 50 -14.73 13.23 -16.26
N LEU A 51 -13.50 12.72 -16.14
CA LEU A 51 -12.89 12.37 -14.85
C LEU A 51 -12.67 13.61 -13.97
N GLU A 52 -12.19 14.69 -14.55
CA GLU A 52 -11.93 15.96 -13.85
C GLU A 52 -13.24 16.60 -13.37
N GLN A 53 -14.28 16.58 -14.22
CA GLN A 53 -15.63 16.99 -13.83
C GLN A 53 -16.22 16.11 -12.74
N LEU A 54 -16.05 14.79 -12.81
CA LEU A 54 -16.54 13.86 -11.80
C LEU A 54 -15.84 14.11 -10.44
N LYS A 55 -14.54 14.44 -10.46
CA LYS A 55 -13.78 14.87 -9.27
C LYS A 55 -14.33 16.17 -8.69
N GLN A 56 -14.62 17.16 -9.54
CA GLN A 56 -15.21 18.43 -9.11
C GLN A 56 -16.62 18.26 -8.52
N ILE A 57 -17.44 17.41 -9.14
CA ILE A 57 -18.80 17.06 -8.69
C ILE A 57 -18.74 16.34 -7.33
N LYS A 58 -17.83 15.37 -7.15
CA LYS A 58 -17.63 14.67 -5.86
C LYS A 58 -17.27 15.65 -4.73
N LYS A 59 -16.42 16.63 -5.03
CA LYS A 59 -16.03 17.71 -4.11
C LYS A 59 -17.21 18.63 -3.76
N GLU A 60 -18.03 19.01 -4.73
CA GLU A 60 -19.22 19.85 -4.48
C GLU A 60 -20.35 19.13 -3.75
N LEU A 61 -20.54 17.82 -3.98
CA LEU A 61 -21.56 17.02 -3.30
C LEU A 61 -21.23 16.67 -1.84
N GLY A 62 -20.04 17.03 -1.33
CA GLY A 62 -19.65 16.73 0.06
C GLY A 62 -19.53 15.23 0.36
N LEU A 63 -19.43 14.39 -0.68
CA LEU A 63 -19.26 12.94 -0.59
C LEU A 63 -17.79 12.53 -0.48
N GLU A 64 -16.86 13.48 -0.53
CA GLU A 64 -15.45 13.26 -0.22
C GLU A 64 -15.26 13.14 1.31
N ARG A 65 -15.70 12.01 1.88
CA ARG A 65 -14.76 11.29 2.73
C ARG A 65 -14.16 10.25 1.80
N ASP A 66 -13.05 10.62 1.17
CA ASP A 66 -12.28 9.69 0.37
C ASP A 66 -12.05 8.44 1.24
N ASP A 67 -12.32 7.23 0.75
CA ASP A 67 -12.17 6.00 1.57
C ASP A 67 -10.77 5.92 2.21
N LYS A 68 -9.80 6.56 1.55
CA LYS A 68 -8.44 6.82 2.04
C LYS A 68 -8.40 7.72 3.27
N GLU A 69 -9.08 8.86 3.25
CA GLU A 69 -9.14 9.76 4.43
C GLU A 69 -9.82 9.08 5.62
N ALA A 70 -10.85 8.28 5.39
CA ALA A 70 -11.47 7.49 6.44
C ALA A 70 -10.51 6.44 7.03
N LEU A 71 -9.70 5.78 6.19
CA LEU A 71 -8.65 4.85 6.61
C LEU A 71 -7.55 5.54 7.41
N ILE A 72 -7.08 6.70 6.94
CA ILE A 72 -6.03 7.51 7.58
C ILE A 72 -6.51 8.01 8.94
N ALA A 73 -7.74 8.54 9.01
CA ALA A 73 -8.35 8.96 10.28
C ALA A 73 -8.43 7.79 11.26
N LYS A 74 -8.87 6.60 10.80
CA LYS A 74 -8.93 5.40 11.64
C LYS A 74 -7.55 4.99 12.20
N PHE A 75 -6.50 5.04 11.37
CA PHE A 75 -5.15 4.72 11.84
C PHE A 75 -4.59 5.79 12.78
N SER A 76 -4.87 7.07 12.51
CA SER A 76 -4.50 8.18 13.38
C SER A 76 -5.15 8.04 14.75
N ASP A 77 -6.46 7.80 14.81
CA ASP A 77 -7.22 7.63 16.05
C ASP A 77 -6.62 6.50 16.91
N ARG A 78 -6.25 5.37 16.31
CA ARG A 78 -5.62 4.24 17.02
C ARG A 78 -4.28 4.62 17.66
N ILE A 79 -3.49 5.45 16.99
CA ILE A 79 -2.15 5.84 17.44
C ILE A 79 -2.23 6.97 18.47
N THR A 80 -3.23 7.85 18.39
CA THR A 80 -3.33 9.02 19.29
C THR A 80 -3.33 8.67 20.77
N HIS A 81 -3.85 7.48 21.12
CA HIS A 81 -3.92 6.99 22.49
C HIS A 81 -2.72 6.11 22.91
N LEU A 82 -1.79 5.81 22.00
CA LEU A 82 -0.66 4.91 22.24
C LEU A 82 0.65 5.70 22.37
N ALA A 83 1.55 5.25 23.24
CA ALA A 83 2.88 5.82 23.38
C ALA A 83 3.84 5.17 22.38
N VAL A 84 3.76 5.61 21.12
CA VAL A 84 4.59 5.09 20.02
C VAL A 84 6.01 5.69 20.08
N PRO A 85 7.07 4.86 20.00
CA PRO A 85 8.45 5.35 19.88
C PRO A 85 8.65 6.26 18.67
N ALA A 86 9.57 7.22 18.78
CA ALA A 86 9.80 8.21 17.72
C ALA A 86 10.18 7.59 16.36
N GLU A 87 10.94 6.49 16.37
CA GLU A 87 11.32 5.76 15.15
C GLU A 87 10.11 5.14 14.46
N ALA A 88 9.26 4.44 15.22
CA ALA A 88 8.04 3.83 14.70
C ALA A 88 7.04 4.90 14.23
N LYS A 89 6.92 6.02 14.95
CA LYS A 89 6.03 7.13 14.57
C LYS A 89 6.41 7.74 13.22
N LYS A 90 7.71 7.97 12.96
CA LYS A 90 8.19 8.46 11.67
C LYS A 90 7.82 7.52 10.52
N VAL A 91 8.06 6.23 10.69
CA VAL A 91 7.71 5.22 9.66
C VAL A 91 6.21 5.20 9.40
N ILE A 92 5.39 5.29 10.45
CA ILE A 92 3.94 5.32 10.29
C ILE A 92 3.47 6.58 9.54
N GLU A 93 4.02 7.76 9.87
CA GLU A 93 3.70 9.01 9.17
C GLU A 93 4.09 8.92 7.68
N GLU A 94 5.29 8.42 7.37
CA GLU A 94 5.75 8.21 5.99
C GLU A 94 4.84 7.25 5.20
N GLU A 95 4.41 6.15 5.81
CA GLU A 95 3.49 5.19 5.16
C GLU A 95 2.05 5.74 5.03
N MET A 96 1.59 6.57 5.97
CA MET A 96 0.31 7.27 5.86
C MET A 96 0.30 8.27 4.69
N ASP A 97 1.40 9.00 4.49
CA ASP A 97 1.56 9.92 3.35
C ASP A 97 1.60 9.15 2.02
N LYS A 98 2.31 8.01 1.96
CA LYS A 98 2.31 7.14 0.78
C LYS A 98 0.91 6.70 0.39
N ILE A 99 0.08 6.28 1.36
CA ILE A 99 -1.28 5.80 1.09
C ILE A 99 -2.21 6.88 0.50
N GLN A 100 -1.96 8.16 0.78
CA GLN A 100 -2.71 9.26 0.17
C GLN A 100 -2.45 9.32 -1.34
N THR A 101 -1.18 9.21 -1.74
CA THR A 101 -0.75 9.34 -3.14
C THR A 101 -1.02 8.10 -3.99
N LEU A 102 -0.99 6.90 -3.40
CA LEU A 102 -1.17 5.63 -4.12
C LEU A 102 -2.60 5.43 -4.63
N GLU A 103 -2.76 4.87 -5.83
CA GLU A 103 -4.08 4.49 -6.34
C GLU A 103 -4.67 3.31 -5.55
N SER A 104 -5.95 3.38 -5.21
CA SER A 104 -6.63 2.35 -4.38
C SER A 104 -6.72 0.97 -5.04
N SER A 105 -6.57 0.88 -6.36
CA SER A 105 -6.52 -0.38 -7.12
C SER A 105 -5.11 -0.99 -7.20
N SER A 106 -4.08 -0.29 -6.73
CA SER A 106 -2.70 -0.78 -6.77
C SER A 106 -2.48 -1.91 -5.75
N SER A 107 -1.64 -2.89 -6.12
CA SER A 107 -1.15 -3.90 -5.18
C SER A 107 -0.36 -3.28 -4.04
N GLU A 108 0.34 -2.17 -4.29
CA GLU A 108 1.11 -1.43 -3.29
C GLU A 108 0.20 -0.83 -2.20
N PHE A 109 -0.98 -0.34 -2.58
CA PHE A 109 -1.96 0.20 -1.64
C PHE A 109 -2.40 -0.85 -0.60
N ASN A 110 -2.66 -2.09 -1.05
CA ASN A 110 -3.03 -3.17 -0.14
C ASN A 110 -1.88 -3.58 0.79
N VAL A 111 -0.64 -3.58 0.30
CA VAL A 111 0.55 -3.90 1.11
C VAL A 111 0.76 -2.83 2.18
N THR A 112 0.78 -1.54 1.81
CA THR A 112 0.93 -0.44 2.77
C THR A 112 -0.22 -0.38 3.77
N ARG A 113 -1.46 -0.64 3.34
CA ARG A 113 -2.62 -0.73 4.23
C ARG A 113 -2.43 -1.83 5.28
N ASN A 114 -2.03 -3.03 4.86
CA ASN A 114 -1.81 -4.12 5.78
C ASN A 114 -0.65 -3.81 6.74
N TYR A 115 0.43 -3.22 6.23
CA TYR A 115 1.57 -2.84 7.05
C TYR A 115 1.20 -1.82 8.13
N LEU A 116 0.46 -0.76 7.76
CA LEU A 116 -0.09 0.21 8.73
C LEU A 116 -1.05 -0.45 9.72
N ASP A 117 -1.88 -1.39 9.29
CA ASP A 117 -2.79 -2.10 10.18
C ASP A 117 -2.03 -2.93 11.22
N TRP A 118 -0.94 -3.60 10.83
CA TRP A 118 -0.06 -4.30 11.77
C TRP A 118 0.62 -3.32 12.73
N LEU A 119 1.20 -2.24 12.23
CA LEU A 119 1.86 -1.24 13.07
C LEU A 119 0.91 -0.59 14.07
N THR A 120 -0.33 -0.29 13.66
CA THR A 120 -1.36 0.32 14.53
C THR A 120 -2.05 -0.68 15.46
N SER A 121 -1.86 -1.98 15.25
CA SER A 121 -2.40 -3.05 16.12
C SER A 121 -1.47 -3.43 17.26
N LEU A 122 -0.20 -3.03 17.20
CA LEU A 122 0.75 -3.31 18.27
C LEU A 122 0.46 -2.46 19.51
N PRO A 123 0.53 -3.05 20.72
CA PRO A 123 0.25 -2.37 21.98
C PRO A 123 1.42 -1.46 22.41
N TRP A 124 1.71 -0.43 21.63
CA TRP A 124 2.84 0.48 21.90
C TRP A 124 2.69 1.18 23.24
N GLY A 125 3.68 1.01 24.10
CA GLY A 125 3.71 1.62 25.43
C GLY A 125 2.71 1.05 26.42
N ILE A 126 1.95 0.00 26.05
CA ILE A 126 1.08 -0.73 26.95
C ILE A 126 1.85 -1.95 27.44
N TYR A 127 2.16 -1.94 28.72
CA TYR A 127 2.85 -3.03 29.40
C TYR A 127 1.94 -3.54 30.51
N SER A 128 1.88 -4.87 30.69
CA SER A 128 1.26 -5.45 31.88
C SER A 128 2.17 -5.23 33.09
N GLU A 129 1.58 -4.99 34.25
CA GLU A 129 2.34 -4.97 35.50
C GLU A 129 2.95 -6.35 35.78
N GLU A 130 4.27 -6.40 35.94
CA GLU A 130 4.96 -7.62 36.33
C GLU A 130 4.66 -7.94 37.80
N ASN A 131 4.14 -9.14 38.07
CA ASN A 131 3.90 -9.61 39.43
C ASN A 131 4.92 -10.67 39.83
N LEU A 132 5.88 -10.28 40.66
CA LEU A 132 6.97 -11.13 41.11
C LEU A 132 6.75 -11.67 42.55
N GLN A 133 5.50 -11.77 43.01
CA GLN A 133 5.18 -12.26 44.35
C GLN A 133 5.41 -13.78 44.49
N LEU A 134 6.51 -14.14 45.13
CA LEU A 134 6.92 -15.54 45.35
C LEU A 134 5.84 -16.39 46.05
N ARG A 135 5.17 -15.85 47.08
CA ARG A 135 4.13 -16.56 47.82
C ARG A 135 2.91 -16.88 46.96
N ARG A 136 2.54 -15.96 46.07
CA ARG A 136 1.43 -16.16 45.12
C ARG A 136 1.83 -17.22 44.09
N ALA A 137 3.03 -17.11 43.53
CA ALA A 137 3.56 -18.08 42.58
C ALA A 137 3.57 -19.51 43.17
N ALA A 138 4.09 -19.70 44.39
CA ALA A 138 4.12 -21.00 45.06
C ALA A 138 2.71 -21.58 45.25
N ARG A 139 1.74 -20.76 45.62
CA ARG A 139 0.34 -21.20 45.81
C ARG A 139 -0.29 -21.65 44.48
N VAL A 140 -0.09 -20.90 43.41
CA VAL A 140 -0.63 -21.22 42.07
C VAL A 140 0.01 -22.51 41.55
N LEU A 141 1.35 -22.62 41.64
CA LEU A 141 2.08 -23.84 41.23
C LEU A 141 1.62 -25.09 41.99
N ALA A 142 1.36 -24.96 43.31
CA ALA A 142 0.86 -26.07 44.12
C ALA A 142 -0.60 -26.44 43.80
N ALA A 143 -1.43 -25.48 43.36
CA ALA A 143 -2.83 -25.72 43.04
C ALA A 143 -3.03 -26.34 41.65
N GLU A 144 -2.25 -25.92 40.66
CA GLU A 144 -2.44 -26.34 39.26
C GLU A 144 -1.75 -27.67 38.93
N HIS A 145 -0.66 -28.02 39.63
CA HIS A 145 0.13 -29.22 39.33
C HIS A 145 0.47 -29.98 40.61
N PHE A 146 0.23 -31.30 40.63
CA PHE A 146 0.62 -32.18 41.74
C PHE A 146 2.04 -32.74 41.52
N GLY A 147 2.88 -32.79 42.57
CA GLY A 147 4.28 -33.23 42.48
C GLY A 147 5.22 -32.19 41.84
N LEU A 148 6.24 -32.66 41.11
CA LEU A 148 7.23 -31.82 40.41
C LEU A 148 7.97 -30.82 41.33
N GLU A 149 8.32 -31.23 42.54
CA GLU A 149 8.95 -30.36 43.54
C GLU A 149 10.24 -29.70 43.01
N ASP A 150 11.13 -30.49 42.41
CA ASP A 150 12.39 -29.98 41.84
C ASP A 150 12.18 -28.92 40.74
N VAL A 151 11.15 -29.10 39.90
CA VAL A 151 10.84 -28.16 38.80
C VAL A 151 10.19 -26.90 39.36
N LYS A 152 9.27 -27.04 40.32
CA LYS A 152 8.63 -25.91 41.00
C LYS A 152 9.65 -25.06 41.75
N GLU A 153 10.60 -25.70 42.42
CA GLU A 153 11.68 -25.01 43.12
C GLU A 153 12.51 -24.17 42.13
N ARG A 154 12.86 -24.70 40.95
CA ARG A 154 13.56 -23.92 39.92
C ARG A 154 12.74 -22.78 39.33
N ILE A 155 11.43 -22.94 39.15
CA ILE A 155 10.56 -21.83 38.71
C ILE A 155 10.54 -20.73 39.79
N LEU A 156 10.42 -21.10 41.06
CA LEU A 156 10.44 -20.14 42.17
C LEU A 156 11.77 -19.42 42.28
N GLU A 157 12.89 -20.11 42.11
CA GLU A 157 14.21 -19.46 42.07
C GLU A 157 14.33 -18.47 40.92
N PHE A 158 13.81 -18.80 39.74
CA PHE A 158 13.82 -17.89 38.60
C PHE A 158 13.02 -16.61 38.89
N ILE A 159 11.83 -16.75 39.48
CA ILE A 159 11.01 -15.61 39.91
C ILE A 159 11.73 -14.83 41.02
N ALA A 160 12.42 -15.51 41.95
CA ALA A 160 13.19 -14.84 43.01
C ALA A 160 14.36 -14.02 42.44
N VAL A 161 15.08 -14.55 41.45
CA VAL A 161 16.15 -13.82 40.76
C VAL A 161 15.58 -12.64 39.96
N GLY A 162 14.43 -12.80 39.32
CA GLY A 162 13.71 -11.72 38.64
C GLY A 162 13.27 -10.62 39.62
N ALA A 163 12.73 -11.00 40.78
CA ALA A 163 12.32 -10.08 41.85
C ALA A 163 13.49 -9.26 42.40
N LEU A 164 14.68 -9.87 42.55
CA LEU A 164 15.88 -9.19 43.00
C LEU A 164 16.46 -8.23 41.95
N ARG A 165 16.38 -8.59 40.65
CA ARG A 165 16.91 -7.76 39.56
C ARG A 165 15.94 -6.68 39.09
N GLY A 166 14.65 -6.79 39.41
CA GLY A 166 13.60 -5.88 38.94
C GLY A 166 13.32 -6.00 37.43
N SER A 167 13.89 -7.00 36.77
CA SER A 167 13.65 -7.32 35.37
C SER A 167 14.04 -8.77 35.11
N THR A 168 13.21 -9.46 34.32
CA THR A 168 13.42 -10.86 33.93
C THR A 168 14.33 -11.00 32.69
N GLN A 169 14.88 -9.90 32.18
CA GLN A 169 15.68 -9.90 30.95
C GLN A 169 16.98 -10.71 31.10
N GLY A 170 17.16 -11.71 30.23
CA GLY A 170 18.43 -12.40 30.00
C GLY A 170 18.45 -13.91 30.20
N LYS A 171 17.37 -14.52 30.73
CA LYS A 171 17.26 -15.99 30.84
C LYS A 171 15.86 -16.46 30.45
N ILE A 172 15.78 -17.44 29.56
CA ILE A 172 14.54 -18.08 29.13
C ILE A 172 14.51 -19.48 29.79
N ILE A 173 13.38 -19.84 30.41
CA ILE A 173 13.18 -21.21 30.91
C ILE A 173 12.76 -22.08 29.73
N CYS A 174 13.48 -23.19 29.53
CA CYS A 174 13.10 -24.23 28.59
C CYS A 174 12.69 -25.48 29.38
N PHE A 175 11.43 -25.91 29.24
CA PHE A 175 10.94 -27.15 29.81
C PHE A 175 11.18 -28.29 28.81
N VAL A 176 11.81 -29.38 29.27
CA VAL A 176 12.13 -30.55 28.44
C VAL A 176 11.64 -31.80 29.15
N GLY A 177 10.86 -32.62 28.45
CA GLY A 177 10.29 -33.85 28.96
C GLY A 177 9.58 -34.66 27.86
N PRO A 178 9.17 -35.90 28.16
CA PRO A 178 8.28 -36.66 27.28
C PRO A 178 6.94 -35.91 27.09
N PRO A 179 6.19 -36.18 26.01
CA PRO A 179 4.87 -35.59 25.83
C PRO A 179 3.90 -36.09 26.90
N GLY A 180 3.29 -35.16 27.64
CA GLY A 180 2.39 -35.43 28.78
C GLY A 180 3.02 -35.06 30.10
#